data_AF-A0AAD6SXZ1-F1
#
_entry.id   AF-A0AAD6SXZ1-F1
#
_cell.length_a   1.000
_cell.length_b   1.000
_cell.length_c   1.000
_cell.angle_alpha   90.00
_cell.angle_beta   90.00
_cell.angle_gamma   90.00
#
_symmetry.space_group_name_H-M   'P 1'
#
loop_
_entity.id
_entity.type
_entity.pdbx_description
1 polymer ?
#
loop_
_entity_poly.entity_id
_entity_poly.type
_entity_poly.pdbx_seq_one_letter_code
_entity_poly.pdbx_strand_id
1 'polypeptide(L)'
;MDRMKHMLSGGFWKAADTDEWVCAGPNVLAVLKNMPIIQRHLGWVPPRSLIPVAFGNGVTARSGDFCHQRSWIFARDDKDTVVVGRVREVLMPESCPEGVPSGLITLKQFVVLEVLHPDFGMPVLQKSVDPNLHTVLILATAVMFRFSAAHDCYES
;
A
#
# COMPACT_ATOMS: atom_id res chain seq x y z
N MET A 1 -10.48 -16.29 -4.69
CA MET A 1 -9.42 -16.36 -5.73
C MET A 1 -8.19 -15.50 -5.39
N ASP A 2 -8.20 -14.79 -4.26
CA ASP A 2 -7.29 -13.67 -4.01
C ASP A 2 -5.90 -14.09 -3.53
N ARG A 3 -5.78 -15.24 -2.85
CA ARG A 3 -4.48 -15.79 -2.41
C ARG A 3 -3.56 -16.08 -3.59
N MET A 4 -4.09 -16.64 -4.68
CA MET A 4 -3.30 -16.96 -5.87
C MET A 4 -2.78 -15.69 -6.55
N LYS A 5 -3.60 -14.64 -6.64
CA LYS A 5 -3.17 -13.34 -7.17
C LYS A 5 -2.05 -12.73 -6.33
N HIS A 6 -2.22 -12.73 -5.01
CA HIS A 6 -1.23 -12.24 -4.05
C HIS A 6 0.11 -12.98 -4.16
N MET A 7 0.07 -14.31 -4.22
CA MET A 7 1.29 -15.12 -4.37
C MET A 7 1.99 -14.86 -5.71
N LEU A 8 1.22 -14.87 -6.81
CA LEU A 8 1.78 -14.65 -8.15
C LEU A 8 2.33 -13.24 -8.32
N SER A 9 1.71 -12.22 -7.70
CA SER A 9 2.17 -10.83 -7.75
C SER A 9 3.43 -10.55 -6.94
N GLY A 10 3.95 -11.53 -6.20
CA GLY A 10 5.11 -11.36 -5.32
C GLY A 10 4.77 -10.89 -3.92
N GLY A 11 3.52 -11.04 -3.49
CA GLY A 11 3.14 -10.90 -2.09
C GLY A 11 3.79 -11.99 -1.25
N PHE A 12 3.99 -11.70 0.05
CA PHE A 12 4.58 -12.66 1.00
C PHE A 12 3.49 -13.48 1.68
N TRP A 13 3.77 -14.75 1.96
CA TRP A 13 2.92 -15.63 2.76
C TRP A 13 3.77 -16.50 3.68
N LYS A 14 3.16 -16.98 4.77
CA LYS A 14 3.82 -17.89 5.70
C LYS A 14 3.84 -19.30 5.11
N ALA A 15 5.03 -19.88 5.00
CA ALA A 15 5.22 -21.26 4.57
C ALA A 15 4.73 -22.20 5.69
N ALA A 16 3.89 -23.19 5.34
CA ALA A 16 3.24 -24.06 6.32
C ALA A 16 4.21 -25.06 6.98
N ASP A 17 5.37 -25.26 6.36
CA ASP A 17 6.41 -26.22 6.69
C ASP A 17 7.58 -25.58 7.46
N THR A 18 7.98 -24.35 7.11
CA THR A 18 9.15 -23.69 7.74
C THR A 18 8.80 -22.52 8.66
N ASP A 19 7.52 -22.13 8.76
CA ASP A 19 7.06 -20.94 9.50
C ASP A 19 7.69 -19.60 9.03
N GLU A 20 8.41 -19.63 7.91
CA GLU A 20 9.09 -18.48 7.32
C GLU A 20 8.18 -17.72 6.34
N TRP A 21 8.41 -16.41 6.20
CA TRP A 21 7.74 -15.60 5.20
C TRP A 21 8.44 -15.76 3.84
N VAL A 22 7.76 -16.43 2.92
CA VAL A 22 8.28 -16.71 1.58
C VAL A 22 7.49 -15.94 0.53
N CYS A 23 8.14 -15.66 -0.60
CA CYS A 23 7.53 -15.06 -1.77
C CYS A 23 7.74 -15.95 -3.00
N ALA A 24 7.05 -15.64 -4.09
CA ALA A 24 7.21 -16.38 -5.34
C ALA A 24 8.63 -16.22 -5.88
N GLY A 25 9.23 -17.34 -6.30
CA GLY A 25 10.59 -17.35 -6.83
C GLY A 25 10.76 -16.46 -8.07
N PRO A 26 12.00 -16.02 -8.38
CA PRO A 26 12.27 -15.04 -9.43
C PRO A 26 11.77 -15.47 -10.81
N ASN A 27 11.79 -16.77 -11.13
CA ASN A 27 11.25 -17.30 -12.38
C ASN A 27 9.72 -17.22 -12.46
N VAL A 28 9.02 -17.40 -11.33
CA VAL A 28 7.55 -17.26 -11.28
C VAL A 28 7.15 -15.79 -11.44
N LEU A 29 7.90 -14.88 -10.81
CA LEU A 29 7.71 -13.43 -10.98
C LEU A 29 8.02 -12.98 -12.41
N ALA A 30 9.02 -13.58 -13.06
CA ALA A 30 9.39 -13.27 -14.44
C ALA A 30 8.31 -13.69 -15.44
N VAL A 31 7.70 -14.87 -15.26
CA VAL A 31 6.61 -15.36 -16.10
C VAL A 31 5.44 -14.38 -16.09
N LEU A 32 5.06 -13.90 -14.91
CA LEU A 32 4.01 -12.91 -14.77
C LEU A 32 4.34 -11.57 -15.44
N LYS A 33 5.61 -11.12 -15.38
CA LYS A 33 6.07 -9.90 -16.06
C LYS A 33 6.09 -10.04 -17.58
N ASN A 34 6.41 -11.24 -18.08
CA ASN A 34 6.63 -11.51 -19.50
C ASN A 34 5.40 -12.06 -20.24
N MET A 35 4.33 -12.47 -19.55
CA MET A 35 3.12 -13.03 -20.16
C MET A 35 1.89 -12.11 -19.99
N PRO A 36 1.56 -11.30 -21.01
CA PRO A 36 0.40 -10.39 -20.98
C PRO A 36 -0.95 -11.11 -20.83
N ILE A 37 -1.03 -12.36 -21.29
CA ILE A 37 -2.26 -13.17 -21.23
C ILE A 37 -2.62 -13.49 -19.77
N ILE A 38 -1.61 -13.79 -18.93
CA ILE A 38 -1.79 -14.08 -17.51
C ILE A 38 -2.17 -12.80 -16.77
N GLN A 39 -1.52 -11.67 -17.09
CA GLN A 39 -1.87 -10.36 -16.53
C GLN A 39 -3.35 -10.00 -16.77
N ARG A 40 -3.86 -10.19 -18.01
CA ARG A 40 -5.26 -9.92 -18.34
C ARG A 40 -6.24 -10.80 -17.58
N HIS A 41 -5.99 -12.12 -17.50
CA HIS A 41 -6.87 -13.04 -16.76
C HIS A 41 -6.89 -12.76 -15.25
N LEU A 42 -5.80 -12.23 -14.69
CA LEU A 42 -5.74 -11.87 -13.28
C LEU A 42 -6.34 -10.49 -12.98
N GLY A 43 -6.71 -9.72 -13.99
CA GLY A 43 -7.17 -8.33 -13.84
C GLY A 43 -6.04 -7.35 -13.50
N TRP A 44 -4.80 -7.70 -13.86
CA TRP A 44 -3.61 -6.90 -13.62
C TRP A 44 -3.53 -5.73 -14.61
N VAL A 45 -3.36 -4.51 -14.09
CA VAL A 45 -3.07 -3.31 -14.90
C VAL A 45 -1.56 -3.05 -14.84
N PRO A 46 -0.82 -3.08 -15.97
CA PRO A 46 0.62 -2.87 -15.96
C PRO A 46 0.95 -1.49 -15.35
N PRO A 47 2.02 -1.38 -14.55
CA PRO A 47 2.46 -0.10 -14.03
C PRO A 47 2.77 0.83 -15.21
N ARG A 48 2.06 1.96 -15.28
CA ARG A 48 2.32 2.98 -16.31
C ARG A 48 3.72 3.51 -16.08
N SER A 49 4.56 3.48 -17.12
CA SER A 49 5.82 4.22 -17.18
C SER A 49 5.55 5.68 -16.84
N LEU A 50 5.95 6.12 -15.65
CA LEU A 50 5.80 7.50 -15.22
C LEU A 50 6.84 8.34 -15.97
N ILE A 51 6.37 9.13 -16.93
CA ILE A 51 7.13 10.26 -17.45
C ILE A 51 7.08 11.34 -16.34
N PRO A 52 8.20 11.92 -15.89
CA PRO A 52 8.22 13.00 -14.91
C PRO A 52 7.77 14.30 -15.59
N VAL A 53 6.51 14.37 -15.97
CA VAL A 53 5.79 15.61 -16.28
C VAL A 53 4.59 15.60 -15.37
N ALA A 54 4.40 16.69 -14.63
CA ALA A 54 3.42 16.85 -13.56
C ALA A 54 1.97 16.59 -14.03
N PHE A 55 1.59 15.32 -14.10
CA PHE A 55 0.21 14.83 -14.22
C PHE A 55 0.15 13.47 -13.53
N GLY A 56 0.13 13.48 -12.20
CA GLY A 56 -0.03 12.27 -11.42
C GLY A 56 -0.24 12.58 -9.95
N ASN A 57 -1.49 12.54 -9.49
CA ASN A 57 -1.89 12.76 -8.10
C ASN A 57 -1.46 11.59 -7.18
N GLY A 58 -0.17 11.27 -7.16
CA GLY A 58 0.35 10.11 -6.46
C GLY A 58 1.85 10.16 -6.21
N VAL A 59 2.29 9.33 -5.27
CA VAL A 59 3.67 9.16 -4.85
C VAL A 59 4.12 7.74 -5.13
N THR A 60 5.41 7.52 -5.31
CA THR A 60 5.96 6.16 -5.32
C THR A 60 6.51 5.86 -3.93
N ALA A 61 6.00 4.81 -3.31
CA ALA A 61 6.47 4.32 -2.02
C ALA A 61 7.90 3.77 -2.13
N ARG A 62 8.58 3.61 -0.99
CA ARG A 62 9.92 3.01 -0.93
C ARG A 62 9.96 1.57 -1.46
N SER A 63 8.86 0.83 -1.38
CA SER A 63 8.70 -0.49 -2.01
C SER A 63 8.65 -0.46 -3.55
N GLY A 64 8.48 0.72 -4.15
CA GLY A 64 8.20 0.90 -5.57
C GLY A 64 6.70 0.92 -5.91
N ASP A 65 5.82 0.79 -4.92
CA ASP A 65 4.37 0.86 -5.15
C ASP A 65 3.90 2.27 -5.48
N PHE A 66 3.06 2.42 -6.50
CA PHE A 66 2.42 3.70 -6.78
C PHE A 66 1.21 3.93 -5.87
N CYS A 67 1.32 4.90 -4.96
CA CYS A 67 0.28 5.32 -4.03
C CYS A 67 -0.44 6.55 -4.57
N HIS A 68 -1.76 6.49 -4.65
CA HIS A 68 -2.60 7.60 -5.06
C HIS A 68 -3.70 7.83 -4.02
N GLN A 69 -4.52 8.86 -4.24
CA GLN A 69 -5.67 9.13 -3.39
C GLN A 69 -6.48 7.86 -3.10
N ARG A 70 -6.92 7.67 -1.85
CA ARG A 70 -7.71 6.53 -1.34
C ARG A 70 -6.94 5.21 -1.21
N SER A 71 -5.65 5.15 -1.56
CA SER A 71 -4.79 3.99 -1.31
C SER A 71 -4.61 3.75 0.19
N TRP A 72 -4.49 2.49 0.59
CA TRP A 72 -4.08 2.13 1.95
C TRP A 72 -2.56 1.99 1.99
N ILE A 73 -1.93 2.63 2.96
CA ILE A 73 -0.47 2.68 3.06
C ILE A 73 0.00 2.49 4.50
N PHE A 74 1.20 1.96 4.61
CA PHE A 74 2.04 2.10 5.81
C PHE A 74 3.07 3.18 5.54
N ALA A 75 3.27 4.05 6.51
CA ALA A 75 4.25 5.12 6.45
C ALA A 75 4.90 5.33 7.82
N ARG A 76 5.97 6.13 7.84
CA ARG A 76 6.60 6.58 9.09
C ARG A 76 6.22 8.03 9.35
N ASP A 77 5.88 8.33 10.61
CA ASP A 77 5.65 9.70 11.05
C ASP A 77 6.97 10.43 11.36
N ASP A 78 6.87 11.67 11.83
CA ASP A 78 7.99 12.51 12.26
C ASP A 78 8.78 11.94 13.44
N LYS A 79 8.18 11.04 14.21
CA LYS A 79 8.77 10.32 15.35
C LYS A 79 9.32 8.96 14.96
N ASP A 80 9.43 8.66 13.66
CA ASP A 80 9.85 7.36 13.12
C ASP A 80 8.94 6.17 13.53
N THR A 81 7.72 6.47 13.97
CA THR A 81 6.71 5.48 14.33
C THR A 81 5.93 5.05 13.09
N VAL A 82 5.64 3.74 12.98
CA VAL A 82 4.86 3.21 11.87
C VAL A 82 3.40 3.56 12.05
N VAL A 83 2.87 4.31 11.09
CA VAL A 83 1.45 4.67 11.00
C VAL A 83 0.79 3.95 9.83
N VAL A 84 -0.45 3.53 10.03
CA VAL A 84 -1.29 2.94 8.99
C VAL A 84 -2.46 3.85 8.69
N GLY A 85 -2.83 3.95 7.42
CA GLY A 85 -4.00 4.72 7.08
C GLY A 85 -4.38 4.71 5.62
N ARG A 86 -5.40 5.53 5.31
CA ARG A 86 -5.91 5.73 3.97
C ARG A 86 -5.58 7.12 3.45
N VAL A 87 -4.90 7.19 2.31
CA VAL A 87 -4.51 8.47 1.70
C VAL A 87 -5.76 9.30 1.41
N ARG A 88 -5.83 10.49 1.98
CA ARG A 88 -6.88 11.47 1.68
C ARG A 88 -6.50 12.33 0.49
N GLU A 89 -5.30 12.88 0.50
CA GLU A 89 -4.82 13.85 -0.48
C GLU A 89 -3.30 13.72 -0.63
N VAL A 90 -2.80 14.03 -1.82
CA VAL A 90 -1.38 14.09 -2.12
C VAL A 90 -1.09 15.52 -2.58
N LEU A 91 -0.28 16.22 -1.81
CA LEU A 91 0.10 17.61 -2.04
C LEU A 91 1.51 17.63 -2.64
N MET A 92 1.63 18.17 -3.83
CA MET A 92 2.91 18.35 -4.51
C MET A 92 3.23 19.85 -4.58
N PRO A 93 4.49 20.26 -4.35
CA PRO A 93 4.88 21.64 -4.54
C PRO A 93 4.80 22.00 -6.03
N GLU A 94 4.38 23.23 -6.33
CA GLU A 94 4.21 23.71 -7.71
C GLU A 94 5.53 23.78 -8.47
N SER A 95 6.65 23.89 -7.74
CA SER A 95 8.01 23.84 -8.28
C SER A 95 8.83 22.87 -7.42
N CYS A 96 9.23 21.74 -8.00
CA CYS A 96 10.22 20.86 -7.38
C CYS A 96 11.62 21.41 -7.71
N PRO A 97 12.42 21.85 -6.72
CA PRO A 97 13.85 21.99 -6.96
C PRO A 97 14.40 20.63 -7.39
N GLU A 98 15.22 20.62 -8.43
CA GLU A 98 15.72 19.40 -9.07
C GLU A 98 16.27 18.42 -8.01
N GLY A 99 15.68 17.22 -7.96
CA GLY A 99 16.24 16.08 -7.23
C GLY A 99 15.66 15.75 -5.85
N VAL A 100 14.77 16.57 -5.26
CA VAL A 100 14.12 16.21 -3.98
C VAL A 100 12.63 15.94 -4.19
N PRO A 101 12.14 14.70 -4.01
CA PRO A 101 10.71 14.39 -4.02
C PRO A 101 10.04 14.95 -2.75
N SER A 102 9.76 16.25 -2.75
CA SER A 102 9.20 17.00 -1.63
C SER A 102 7.66 17.01 -1.64
N GLY A 103 7.04 15.84 -1.77
CA GLY A 103 5.58 15.71 -1.66
C GLY A 103 5.13 15.55 -0.20
N LEU A 104 3.96 16.08 0.13
CA LEU A 104 3.26 15.82 1.39
C LEU A 104 2.02 14.98 1.15
N ILE A 105 1.67 14.13 2.11
CA ILE A 105 0.48 13.29 2.03
C ILE A 105 -0.34 13.51 3.30
N THR A 106 -1.61 13.77 3.09
CA THR A 106 -2.62 13.80 4.13
C THR A 106 -3.17 12.39 4.28
N LEU A 107 -2.89 11.73 5.40
CA LEU A 107 -3.26 10.34 5.68
C LEU A 107 -4.37 10.31 6.73
N LYS A 108 -5.50 9.67 6.41
CA LYS A 108 -6.49 9.32 7.44
C LYS A 108 -5.96 8.15 8.25
N GLN A 109 -5.62 8.37 9.52
CA GLN A 109 -4.99 7.37 10.38
C GLN A 109 -6.01 6.34 10.90
N PHE A 110 -5.56 5.09 10.97
CA PHE A 110 -6.27 3.97 11.59
C PHE A 110 -5.33 3.28 12.58
N VAL A 111 -5.92 2.52 13.49
CA VAL A 111 -5.19 1.68 14.45
C VAL A 111 -5.46 0.22 14.07
N VAL A 112 -4.39 -0.58 14.01
CA VAL A 112 -4.52 -2.04 13.86
C VAL A 112 -4.90 -2.60 15.22
N LEU A 113 -6.03 -3.29 15.31
CA LEU A 113 -6.44 -3.95 16.54
C LEU A 113 -5.65 -5.24 16.76
N GLU A 114 -5.41 -5.57 18.02
CA GLU A 114 -4.82 -6.86 18.42
C GLU A 114 -5.79 -8.02 18.17
N VAL A 115 -7.10 -7.73 18.23
CA VAL A 115 -8.15 -8.71 17.98
C VAL A 115 -8.30 -8.92 16.48
N LEU A 116 -8.15 -10.18 16.06
CA LEU A 116 -8.41 -10.60 14.68
C LEU A 116 -9.92 -10.73 14.46
N HIS A 117 -10.37 -10.49 13.22
CA HIS A 117 -11.75 -10.72 12.84
C HIS A 117 -12.14 -12.19 13.09
N PRO A 118 -13.24 -12.49 13.80
CA PRO A 118 -13.59 -13.86 14.21
C PRO A 118 -13.75 -14.84 13.05
N ASP A 119 -14.40 -14.43 11.96
CA ASP A 119 -14.62 -15.32 10.81
C ASP A 119 -13.43 -15.42 9.84
N PHE A 120 -12.69 -14.33 9.64
CA PHE A 120 -11.63 -14.26 8.63
C PHE A 120 -10.21 -14.46 9.20
N GLY A 121 -10.03 -14.33 10.52
CA GLY A 121 -8.72 -14.38 11.17
C GLY A 121 -7.75 -13.28 10.70
N MET A 122 -8.28 -12.14 10.24
CA MET A 122 -7.50 -11.05 9.64
C MET A 122 -7.40 -9.85 10.61
N PRO A 123 -6.30 -9.07 10.55
CA PRO A 123 -6.18 -7.84 11.33
C PRO A 123 -7.28 -6.83 11.00
N VAL A 124 -7.88 -6.24 12.03
CA VAL A 124 -8.95 -5.24 11.87
C VAL A 124 -8.37 -3.84 12.01
N LEU A 125 -8.74 -2.94 11.10
CA LEU A 125 -8.40 -1.52 11.16
C LEU A 125 -9.55 -0.73 11.77
N GLN A 126 -9.34 -0.14 12.93
CA GLN A 126 -10.31 0.74 13.56
C GLN A 126 -9.95 2.21 13.35
N LYS A 127 -10.96 3.07 13.24
CA LYS A 127 -10.76 4.52 13.27
C LYS A 127 -10.25 4.89 14.67
N SER A 128 -9.26 5.78 14.76
CA SER A 128 -8.86 6.32 16.05
C SER A 128 -10.05 6.97 16.74
N VAL A 129 -10.20 6.78 18.06
CA VAL A 129 -11.31 7.31 18.86
C VAL A 129 -11.23 8.83 18.98
N ASP A 130 -10.02 9.39 18.87
CA ASP A 130 -9.79 10.83 18.98
C ASP A 130 -10.12 11.57 17.66
N PRO A 131 -11.10 12.49 17.66
CA PRO A 131 -11.50 13.22 16.46
C PRO A 131 -10.40 14.11 15.87
N ASN A 132 -9.46 14.55 16.70
CA ASN A 132 -8.34 15.41 16.29
C ASN A 132 -7.15 14.62 15.72
N LEU A 133 -7.05 13.31 15.94
CA LEU A 133 -5.98 12.45 15.42
C LEU A 133 -6.38 11.70 14.14
N HIS A 134 -7.52 12.06 13.56
CA HIS A 134 -8.03 11.39 12.37
C HIS A 134 -7.15 11.58 11.13
N THR A 135 -6.31 12.62 11.10
CA THR A 135 -5.52 12.97 9.92
C THR A 135 -4.10 13.33 10.32
N VAL A 136 -3.12 12.66 9.70
CA VAL A 136 -1.69 12.93 9.89
C VAL A 136 -1.06 13.37 8.57
N LEU A 137 -0.08 14.27 8.66
CA LEU A 137 0.74 14.70 7.53
C LEU A 137 2.03 13.90 7.53
N ILE A 138 2.35 13.28 6.40
CA ILE A 138 3.59 12.51 6.21
C ILE A 138 4.29 12.99 4.95
N LEU A 139 5.62 12.86 4.92
CA LEU A 139 6.40 13.07 3.71
C LEU A 139 6.15 11.93 2.73
N ALA A 140 6.12 12.24 1.44
CA ALA A 140 5.99 11.25 0.37
C ALA A 140 7.09 10.19 0.42
N THR A 141 8.29 10.58 0.81
CA THR A 141 9.46 9.69 0.99
C THR A 141 9.33 8.75 2.20
N ALA A 142 8.46 9.08 3.15
CA ALA A 142 8.23 8.27 4.35
C ALA A 142 7.23 7.13 4.11
N VAL A 143 6.61 7.06 2.93
CA VAL A 143 5.71 5.98 2.55
C VAL A 143 6.49 4.69 2.33
N MET A 144 6.18 3.66 3.10
CA MET A 144 6.88 2.39 3.08
C MET A 144 6.39 1.52 1.93
N PHE A 145 5.09 1.19 1.93
CA PHE A 145 4.44 0.36 0.92
C PHE A 145 2.92 0.56 0.90
N ARG A 146 2.31 0.14 -0.21
CA ARG A 146 0.85 0.13 -0.39
C ARG A 146 0.30 -1.25 -0.05
N PHE A 147 -0.85 -1.31 0.58
CA PHE A 147 -1.57 -2.58 0.80
C PHE A 147 -3.05 -2.46 0.42
N SER A 148 -3.74 -3.59 0.45
CA SER A 148 -5.20 -3.65 0.24
C SER A 148 -5.86 -3.99 1.57
N ALA A 149 -6.81 -3.16 2.01
CA ALA A 149 -7.69 -3.49 3.12
C ALA A 149 -9.09 -3.81 2.58
N ALA A 150 -9.66 -4.94 3.00
CA ALA A 150 -11.06 -5.24 2.79
C ALA A 150 -11.89 -4.50 3.85
N HIS A 151 -13.09 -4.05 3.46
CA HIS A 151 -14.04 -3.56 4.45
C HIS A 151 -14.53 -4.73 5.31
N ASP A 152 -14.54 -4.52 6.62
CA ASP A 152 -15.31 -5.39 7.50
C ASP A 152 -16.80 -5.16 7.24
N CYS A 153 -17.53 -6.21 6.88
CA CYS A 153 -18.94 -6.12 6.53
C CYS A 153 -19.86 -6.14 7.76
N TYR A 154 -19.31 -6.28 8.98
CA TYR A 154 -20.10 -6.34 10.21
C TYR A 154 -20.43 -4.97 10.83
N GLU A 155 -19.61 -3.93 10.57
CA GLU A 155 -19.89 -2.58 11.07
C GLU A 155 -20.41 -1.68 9.95
N SER A 156 -21.71 -1.77 9.67
CA SER A 156 -22.49 -0.77 8.93
C SER A 156 -23.33 0.09 9.86
#